data_AF-A0A2E8WWE7-F1
#
_entry.id   AF-A0A2E8WWE7-F1
#
_cell.length_a   1.000
_cell.length_b   1.000
_cell.length_c   1.000
_cell.angle_alpha   90.00
_cell.angle_beta   90.00
_cell.angle_gamma   90.00
#
_symmetry.space_group_name_H-M   'P 1'
#
loop_
_entity.id
_entity.type
_entity.pdbx_description
1 polymer ?
#
loop_
_entity_poly.entity_id
_entity_poly.type
_entity_poly.pdbx_seq_one_letter_code
_entity_poly.pdbx_strand_id
1 'polypeptide(L)'
;MRYQKLPSDLYVQNREAFMKAMKPGGLALFFSNDIYPTSADGTLPFKQHADIFYLSGVDQEDTVLLLFPDAHNPADREILFTLETNEELAIWEGAKLTKAQATQETGIANVQWTSAFERTLHRLMAEAQALYLNDNQHTRAK
;
A
#
# COMPACT_ATOMS: atom_id res chain seq x y z
N MET A 1 -7.85 -9.71 -12.86
CA MET A 1 -9.30 -9.78 -13.14
C MET A 1 -9.74 -8.35 -13.42
N ARG A 2 -10.49 -8.04 -14.50
CA ARG A 2 -10.93 -6.64 -14.71
C ARG A 2 -12.11 -6.35 -13.76
N TYR A 3 -11.82 -5.79 -12.59
CA TYR A 3 -12.84 -5.31 -11.68
C TYR A 3 -13.37 -3.95 -12.17
N GLN A 4 -14.63 -3.67 -11.87
CA GLN A 4 -15.15 -2.31 -12.04
C GLN A 4 -14.46 -1.40 -11.02
N LYS A 5 -13.81 -0.33 -11.50
CA LYS A 5 -13.19 0.66 -10.61
C LYS A 5 -14.26 1.26 -9.71
N LEU A 6 -14.03 1.18 -8.40
CA LEU A 6 -14.87 1.79 -7.38
C LEU A 6 -14.44 3.26 -7.18
N PRO A 7 -15.34 4.14 -6.74
CA PRO A 7 -15.00 5.53 -6.43
C PRO A 7 -14.00 5.59 -5.26
N SER A 8 -13.05 6.53 -5.34
CA SER A 8 -12.03 6.74 -4.30
C SER A 8 -12.63 7.04 -2.92
N ASP A 9 -13.79 7.70 -2.88
CA ASP A 9 -14.53 8.00 -1.64
C ASP A 9 -14.79 6.77 -0.78
N LEU A 10 -15.01 5.60 -1.39
CA LEU A 10 -15.20 4.34 -0.65
C LEU A 10 -13.93 3.98 0.12
N TYR A 11 -12.77 4.07 -0.53
CA TYR A 11 -11.50 3.73 0.08
C TYR A 11 -11.12 4.73 1.19
N VAL A 12 -11.42 6.02 0.99
CA VAL A 12 -11.26 7.05 2.02
C VAL A 12 -12.08 6.70 3.26
N GLN A 13 -13.37 6.39 3.10
CA GLN A 13 -14.24 5.99 4.22
C GLN A 13 -13.75 4.72 4.94
N ASN A 14 -13.25 3.74 4.19
CA ASN A 14 -12.70 2.51 4.76
C ASN A 14 -11.47 2.78 5.63
N ARG A 15 -10.55 3.65 5.16
CA ARG A 15 -9.36 4.05 5.92
C ARG A 15 -9.72 4.87 7.15
N GLU A 16 -10.66 5.82 7.03
CA GLU A 16 -11.16 6.59 8.17
C GLU A 16 -11.76 5.67 9.26
N ALA A 17 -12.58 4.69 8.87
CA ALA A 17 -13.17 3.72 9.78
C ALA A 17 -12.10 2.87 10.49
N PHE A 18 -11.09 2.41 9.75
CA PHE A 18 -9.96 1.66 10.31
C PHE A 18 -9.16 2.52 11.29
N MET A 19 -8.76 3.73 10.89
CA MET A 19 -7.97 4.64 11.72
C MET A 19 -8.71 5.04 13.00
N LYS A 20 -10.03 5.21 12.95
CA LYS A 20 -10.86 5.49 14.14
C LYS A 20 -10.86 4.36 15.16
N ALA A 21 -10.62 3.12 14.73
CA ALA A 21 -10.53 1.95 15.61
C ALA A 21 -9.11 1.73 16.17
N MET A 22 -8.10 2.44 15.67
CA MET A 22 -6.73 2.34 16.14
C MET A 22 -6.56 2.97 17.53
N LYS A 23 -5.59 2.47 18.30
CA LYS A 23 -5.16 3.14 19.52
C LYS A 23 -4.42 4.44 19.16
N PRO A 24 -4.51 5.49 20.00
CA PRO A 24 -3.73 6.70 19.82
C PRO A 24 -2.23 6.40 19.66
N GLY A 25 -1.57 7.11 18.74
CA GLY A 25 -0.17 6.91 18.38
C GLY A 25 0.10 5.64 17.57
N GLY A 26 -0.93 4.98 17.04
CA GLY A 26 -0.80 3.78 16.22
C GLY A 26 -0.38 4.10 14.78
N LEU A 27 0.59 3.36 14.26
CA LEU A 27 0.99 3.32 12.85
C LEU A 27 0.66 1.94 12.28
N ALA A 28 -0.02 1.87 11.15
CA ALA A 28 -0.37 0.62 10.48
C ALA A 28 0.30 0.49 9.12
N LEU A 29 0.76 -0.73 8.81
CA LEU A 29 1.36 -1.08 7.53
C LEU A 29 0.58 -2.21 6.87
N PHE A 30 0.28 -2.03 5.59
CA PHE A 30 -0.30 -3.06 4.74
C PHE A 30 0.57 -3.22 3.51
N PHE A 31 0.87 -4.46 3.15
CA PHE A 31 1.75 -4.81 2.05
C PHE A 31 0.95 -5.48 0.94
N SER A 32 1.35 -5.26 -0.30
CA SER A 32 0.90 -6.07 -1.42
C SER A 32 1.39 -7.50 -1.29
N ASN A 33 0.72 -8.43 -1.97
CA ASN A 33 1.29 -9.77 -2.13
C ASN A 33 2.49 -9.75 -3.07
N ASP A 34 3.32 -10.79 -2.97
CA ASP A 34 4.36 -11.07 -3.96
C ASP A 34 3.77 -11.69 -5.24
N ILE A 35 4.56 -11.64 -6.32
CA ILE A 35 4.29 -12.42 -7.52
C ILE A 35 4.74 -13.87 -7.28
N TYR A 36 3.78 -14.79 -7.24
CA TYR A 36 4.08 -16.20 -6.97
C TYR A 36 4.71 -16.90 -8.19
N PRO A 37 5.85 -17.60 -8.04
CA PRO A 37 6.44 -18.38 -9.12
C PRO A 37 5.67 -19.68 -9.39
N THR A 38 5.73 -20.18 -10.63
CA THR A 38 5.25 -21.52 -11.02
C THR A 38 6.41 -22.47 -11.26
N SER A 39 7.14 -22.29 -12.37
CA SER A 39 8.31 -23.06 -12.76
C SER A 39 9.25 -22.22 -13.62
N ALA A 40 10.56 -22.32 -13.37
CA ALA A 40 11.58 -21.50 -14.04
C ALA A 40 11.20 -20.00 -14.02
N ASP A 41 11.06 -19.38 -15.18
CA ASP A 41 10.75 -17.96 -15.33
C ASP A 41 9.23 -17.66 -15.36
N GLY A 42 8.39 -18.68 -15.14
CA GLY A 42 6.93 -18.53 -15.16
C GLY A 42 6.35 -18.08 -13.82
N THR A 43 5.33 -17.22 -13.85
CA THR A 43 4.63 -16.71 -12.67
C THR A 43 3.13 -17.01 -12.73
N LEU A 44 2.50 -17.10 -11.55
CA LEU A 44 1.05 -17.10 -11.43
C LEU A 44 0.52 -15.68 -11.68
N PRO A 45 -0.74 -15.54 -12.15
CA PRO A 45 -1.38 -14.25 -12.22
C PRO A 45 -1.39 -13.58 -10.85
N PHE A 46 -0.97 -12.30 -10.81
CA PHE A 46 -0.96 -11.52 -9.59
C PHE A 46 -2.36 -11.46 -8.95
N LYS A 47 -2.39 -11.60 -7.63
CA LYS A 47 -3.59 -11.45 -6.82
C LYS A 47 -3.26 -10.63 -5.59
N GLN A 48 -3.80 -9.42 -5.54
CA GLN A 48 -3.57 -8.50 -4.44
C GLN A 48 -4.01 -9.07 -3.07
N HIS A 49 -3.32 -8.65 -2.01
CA HIS A 49 -3.75 -8.91 -0.64
C HIS A 49 -5.09 -8.21 -0.36
N ALA A 50 -6.06 -8.92 0.22
CA ALA A 50 -7.42 -8.40 0.38
C ALA A 50 -7.49 -7.12 1.22
N ASP A 51 -6.71 -7.03 2.30
CA ASP A 51 -6.71 -5.88 3.20
C ASP A 51 -6.24 -4.58 2.52
N ILE A 52 -5.05 -4.59 1.87
CA ILE A 52 -4.57 -3.40 1.16
C ILE A 52 -5.50 -3.04 0.00
N PHE A 53 -6.06 -4.04 -0.69
CA PHE A 53 -7.03 -3.81 -1.76
C PHE A 53 -8.31 -3.16 -1.23
N TYR A 54 -8.83 -3.61 -0.08
CA TYR A 54 -10.01 -3.04 0.56
C TYR A 54 -9.81 -1.56 0.99
N LEU A 55 -8.59 -1.21 1.41
CA LEU A 55 -8.25 0.12 1.90
C LEU A 55 -7.78 1.10 0.81
N SER A 56 -7.29 0.61 -0.33
CA SER A 56 -6.69 1.45 -1.37
C SER A 56 -7.24 1.23 -2.78
N GLY A 57 -7.79 0.05 -3.09
CA GLY A 57 -8.18 -0.33 -4.45
C GLY A 57 -7.03 -0.60 -5.41
N VAL A 58 -5.78 -0.51 -4.95
CA VAL A 58 -4.59 -0.69 -5.80
C VAL A 58 -4.35 -2.18 -6.05
N ASP A 59 -4.42 -2.59 -7.33
CA ASP A 59 -4.15 -3.96 -7.79
C ASP A 59 -2.78 -4.02 -8.48
N GLN A 60 -1.72 -3.73 -7.74
CA GLN A 60 -0.33 -3.74 -8.19
C GLN A 60 0.58 -4.38 -7.12
N GLU A 61 1.62 -5.07 -7.56
CA GLU A 61 2.70 -5.55 -6.71
C GLU A 61 3.55 -4.39 -6.15
N ASP A 62 4.50 -4.72 -5.27
CA ASP A 62 5.45 -3.78 -4.66
C ASP A 62 4.78 -2.47 -4.21
N THR A 63 3.67 -2.63 -3.50
CA THR A 63 2.84 -1.53 -3.01
C THR A 63 2.71 -1.64 -1.50
N VAL A 64 2.92 -0.52 -0.81
CA VAL A 64 2.78 -0.44 0.65
C VAL A 64 1.85 0.70 1.02
N LEU A 65 0.88 0.45 1.88
CA LEU A 65 0.02 1.47 2.46
C LEU A 65 0.42 1.69 3.92
N LEU A 66 0.70 2.94 4.27
CA LEU A 66 0.98 3.38 5.63
C LEU A 66 -0.15 4.30 6.10
N LEU A 67 -0.75 3.96 7.25
CA LEU A 67 -1.75 4.79 7.93
C LEU A 67 -1.25 5.19 9.31
N PHE A 68 -1.20 6.48 9.58
CA PHE A 68 -0.77 7.03 10.87
C PHE A 68 -1.60 8.28 11.24
N PRO A 69 -2.82 8.10 11.78
CA PRO A 69 -3.75 9.21 12.02
C PRO A 69 -3.18 10.35 12.89
N ASP A 70 -2.31 9.99 13.82
CA ASP A 70 -1.69 10.91 14.80
C ASP A 70 -0.32 11.47 14.37
N ALA A 71 0.10 11.26 13.11
CA ALA A 71 1.32 11.85 12.58
C ALA A 71 1.32 13.38 12.78
N HIS A 72 2.45 13.95 13.23
CA HIS A 72 2.56 15.39 13.48
C HIS A 72 2.31 16.20 12.21
N ASN A 73 2.85 15.74 11.08
CA ASN A 73 2.60 16.29 9.77
C ASN A 73 1.34 15.65 9.15
N PRO A 74 0.27 16.42 8.85
CA PRO A 74 -0.96 15.88 8.26
C PRO A 74 -0.74 15.15 6.93
N ALA A 75 0.29 15.52 6.17
CA ALA A 75 0.60 14.85 4.91
C ALA A 75 1.13 13.42 5.10
N ASP A 76 1.60 13.07 6.30
CA ASP A 76 2.13 11.73 6.61
C ASP A 76 1.08 10.78 7.19
N ARG A 77 -0.18 11.23 7.33
CA ARG A 77 -1.26 10.42 7.92
C ARG A 77 -1.68 9.26 7.04
N GLU A 78 -1.60 9.45 5.72
CA GLU A 78 -1.87 8.42 4.73
C GLU A 78 -0.79 8.51 3.66
N ILE A 79 -0.01 7.44 3.48
CA ILE A 79 1.03 7.38 2.47
C ILE A 79 0.90 6.09 1.69
N LEU A 80 0.85 6.19 0.37
CA LEU A 80 0.93 5.05 -0.52
C LEU A 80 2.30 5.02 -1.18
N PHE A 81 2.99 3.91 -1.08
CA PHE A 81 4.23 3.64 -1.77
C PHE A 81 3.95 2.71 -2.94
N THR A 82 4.39 3.09 -4.14
CA THR A 82 4.26 2.26 -5.34
C THR A 82 5.60 2.10 -6.03
N LEU A 83 5.73 1.07 -6.86
CA LEU A 83 6.91 0.89 -7.72
C LEU A 83 7.11 2.10 -8.65
N GLU A 84 8.36 2.51 -8.81
CA GLU A 84 8.71 3.54 -9.78
C GLU A 84 8.50 3.02 -11.20
N THR A 85 7.79 3.80 -12.02
CA THR A 85 7.57 3.44 -13.43
C THR A 85 8.70 3.98 -14.28
N ASN A 86 9.35 3.12 -15.06
CA ASN A 86 10.24 3.49 -16.15
C ASN A 86 9.57 3.12 -17.49
N GLU A 87 9.71 3.97 -18.52
CA GLU A 87 9.19 3.71 -19.87
C GLU A 87 9.68 2.36 -20.43
N GLU A 88 10.94 1.99 -20.15
CA GLU A 88 11.47 0.69 -20.54
C GLU A 88 10.77 -0.46 -19.79
N LEU A 89 10.56 -0.34 -18.48
CA LEU A 89 9.85 -1.36 -17.68
C LEU A 89 8.39 -1.52 -18.12
N ALA A 90 7.72 -0.43 -18.50
CA ALA A 90 6.33 -0.45 -18.94
C ALA A 90 6.12 -1.25 -20.24
N ILE A 91 7.16 -1.36 -21.08
CA ILE A 91 7.11 -2.19 -22.30
C ILE A 91 7.08 -3.68 -21.94
N TRP A 92 7.81 -4.09 -20.91
CA TRP A 92 7.98 -5.51 -20.55
C TRP A 92 6.97 -5.99 -19.50
N GLU A 93 6.68 -5.18 -18.49
CA GLU A 93 5.86 -5.54 -17.32
C GLU A 93 4.46 -4.90 -17.33
N GLY A 94 4.19 -4.10 -18.35
CA GLY A 94 2.96 -3.32 -18.49
C GLY A 94 3.00 -2.01 -17.70
N ALA A 95 2.06 -1.11 -18.03
CA ALA A 95 1.98 0.20 -17.39
C ALA A 95 1.61 0.06 -15.90
N LYS A 96 2.51 0.49 -15.02
CA LYS A 96 2.27 0.66 -13.58
C LYS A 96 1.52 1.97 -13.30
N LEU A 97 0.93 2.07 -12.11
CA LEU A 97 0.25 3.29 -11.66
C LEU A 97 1.26 4.43 -11.52
N THR A 98 1.00 5.53 -12.24
CA THR A 98 1.66 6.80 -11.95
C THR A 98 1.15 7.37 -10.62
N LYS A 99 1.93 8.22 -9.97
CA LYS A 99 1.49 8.91 -8.73
C LYS A 99 0.15 9.63 -8.90
N ALA A 100 -0.06 10.28 -10.05
CA ALA A 100 -1.31 10.98 -10.35
C ALA A 100 -2.51 10.02 -10.46
N GLN A 101 -2.34 8.88 -11.13
CA GLN A 101 -3.37 7.85 -11.21
C GLN A 101 -3.64 7.23 -9.85
N ALA A 102 -2.60 6.92 -9.07
CA ALA A 102 -2.73 6.38 -7.72
C ALA A 102 -3.51 7.34 -6.82
N THR A 103 -3.21 8.64 -6.85
CA THR A 103 -3.99 9.65 -6.11
C THR A 103 -5.44 9.71 -6.58
N GLN A 104 -5.69 9.68 -7.89
CA GLN A 104 -7.04 9.72 -8.43
C GLN A 104 -7.87 8.49 -8.03
N GLU A 105 -7.25 7.31 -8.03
CA GLU A 105 -7.94 6.04 -7.76
C GLU A 105 -8.16 5.78 -6.25
N THR A 106 -7.20 6.20 -5.42
CA THR A 106 -7.22 5.89 -3.97
C THR A 106 -7.73 7.02 -3.09
N GLY A 107 -7.68 8.26 -3.58
CA GLY A 107 -7.89 9.48 -2.78
C GLY A 107 -6.71 9.86 -1.88
N ILE A 108 -5.59 9.13 -1.92
CA ILE A 108 -4.40 9.40 -1.12
C ILE A 108 -3.57 10.51 -1.77
N ALA A 109 -3.36 11.61 -1.06
CA ALA A 109 -2.60 12.76 -1.57
C ALA A 109 -1.09 12.53 -1.58
N ASN A 110 -0.55 11.79 -0.61
CA ASN A 110 0.88 11.52 -0.50
C ASN A 110 1.23 10.16 -1.12
N VAL A 111 1.63 10.18 -2.39
CA VAL A 111 2.11 8.98 -3.10
C VAL A 111 3.62 9.08 -3.32
N GLN A 112 4.35 8.08 -2.82
CA GLN A 112 5.80 8.01 -2.88
C GLN A 112 6.26 6.76 -3.64
N TRP A 113 7.53 6.73 -4.00
CA TRP A 113 8.13 5.50 -4.54
C TRP A 113 8.52 4.57 -3.39
N THR A 114 8.44 3.25 -3.61
CA THR A 114 8.87 2.24 -2.64
C THR A 114 10.32 2.41 -2.18
N SER A 115 11.20 2.98 -3.00
CA SER A 115 12.57 3.34 -2.61
C SER A 115 12.66 4.35 -1.46
N ALA A 116 11.60 5.14 -1.21
CA ALA A 116 11.53 6.07 -0.09
C ALA A 116 10.95 5.44 1.19
N PHE A 117 10.40 4.21 1.11
CA PHE A 117 9.65 3.58 2.20
C PHE A 117 10.45 3.49 3.49
N GLU A 118 11.63 2.86 3.47
CA GLU A 118 12.42 2.63 4.68
C GLU A 118 12.79 3.94 5.39
N ARG A 119 13.20 4.97 4.63
CA ARG A 119 13.54 6.29 5.17
C ARG A 119 12.31 6.97 5.78
N THR A 120 11.17 6.92 5.09
CA THR A 120 9.92 7.53 5.58
C THR A 120 9.42 6.80 6.84
N LEU A 121 9.45 5.47 6.83
CA LEU A 121 9.09 4.65 7.98
C LEU A 121 10.00 4.95 9.18
N HIS A 122 11.32 4.96 9.00
CA HIS A 122 12.27 5.25 10.07
C HIS A 122 12.00 6.61 10.73
N ARG A 123 11.66 7.63 9.93
CA ARG A 123 11.27 8.95 10.44
C ARG A 123 9.98 8.88 11.27
N LEU A 124 8.93 8.23 10.77
CA LEU A 124 7.63 8.16 11.43
C LEU A 124 7.63 7.24 12.67
N MET A 125 8.49 6.23 12.69
CA MET A 125 8.67 5.34 13.84
C MET A 125 9.16 6.07 15.09
N ALA A 126 9.80 7.24 14.96
CA ALA A 126 10.17 8.07 16.10
C ALA A 126 8.96 8.72 16.80
N GLU A 127 7.83 8.85 16.10
CA GLU A 127 6.59 9.44 16.60
C GLU A 127 5.58 8.35 17.03
N ALA A 128 5.66 7.17 16.41
CA ALA A 128 4.71 6.06 16.64
C ALA A 128 4.90 5.42 18.02
N GLN A 129 3.78 5.14 18.70
CA GLN A 129 3.74 4.45 19.98
C GLN A 129 3.39 2.96 19.84
N ALA A 130 2.71 2.60 18.76
CA ALA A 130 2.33 1.23 18.44
C ALA A 130 2.43 0.99 16.95
N LEU A 131 2.86 -0.23 16.58
CA LEU A 131 2.93 -0.68 15.19
C LEU A 131 1.90 -1.80 14.96
N TYR A 132 1.03 -1.60 13.98
CA TYR A 132 0.07 -2.58 13.51
C TYR A 132 0.62 -3.21 12.23
N LEU A 133 0.87 -4.52 12.30
CA LEU A 133 1.27 -5.33 11.16
C LEU A 133 0.16 -6.31 10.87
N ASN A 134 -0.22 -6.43 9.59
CA ASN A 134 -0.83 -7.66 9.11
C ASN A 134 0.28 -8.70 9.06
N ASP A 135 0.54 -9.33 10.21
CA ASP A 135 1.41 -10.49 10.29
C ASP A 135 0.57 -11.76 10.18
N ASN A 136 0.96 -12.63 9.24
CA ASN A 136 0.44 -13.98 9.19
C ASN A 136 1.20 -14.82 10.22
N GLN A 137 0.72 -14.78 11.48
CA GLN A 137 1.30 -15.49 12.63
C GLN A 137 1.25 -17.04 12.52
N HIS A 138 1.15 -17.59 11.32
CA HIS A 138 1.32 -19.00 11.10
C HIS A 138 2.79 -19.36 11.40
N THR A 139 3.01 -20.37 12.23
CA THR A 139 4.35 -20.86 12.64
C THR A 139 5.27 -21.33 11.50
N ARG A 140 4.80 -21.27 10.26
CA ARG A 140 5.53 -21.63 9.03
C ARG A 140 5.74 -20.44 8.08
N ALA A 141 5.15 -19.29 8.37
CA ALA A 141 5.52 -18.05 7.71
C ALA A 141 6.99 -17.76 8.06
N LYS A 142 7.82 -17.63 7.04
CA LYS A 142 9.23 -17.26 7.16
C LYS A 142 9.42 -15.88 6.59
#